data_AF-A0A3Q7F617-F1
#
_entry.id   AF-A0A3Q7F617-F1
#
_cell.length_a   1.000
_cell.length_b   1.000
_cell.length_c   1.000
_cell.angle_alpha   90.00
_cell.angle_beta   90.00
_cell.angle_gamma   90.00
#
_symmetry.space_group_name_H-M   'P 1'
#
loop_
_entity.id
_entity.type
_entity.pdbx_description
1 polymer ?
#
loop_
_entity_poly.entity_id
_entity_poly.type
_entity_poly.pdbx_seq_one_letter_code
_entity_poly.pdbx_strand_id
1 'polypeptide(L)'
;MRIAASNLFGKPDDLHHRPNVFGELMRLLIFPSENIQHAVNWALRSGADPDIALHMRMLMNRSIRAVQAAFSCIRKSVESLKLISKPRIILVSDNPSLVRDIAPDLNQFAEVLHFDFKHFKGNISGNSNFHTVDFRTKDWGTAPRWVAFVDFFLASRAKHAVISGAHRRVGTTFAQLVAALAAANNLEEERSSAGSNFTFLSSFQSNLLREGLKNQIGWGHVWNRFAGTLSCHNQSRQCARTPILPPAWWDGLWQSPIPRDVNRMEAYGIHLSGFGTFDDNQLHSFCSTRKKPVLTIPLI
;
A
#
# COMPACT_ATOMS: atom_id res chain seq x y z
N MET A 1 11.17 -2.75 -28.22
CA MET A 1 10.32 -2.96 -27.02
C MET A 1 10.82 -2.24 -25.77
N ARG A 2 12.02 -2.50 -25.24
CA ARG A 2 12.52 -1.83 -24.01
C ARG A 2 12.57 -0.29 -24.08
N ILE A 3 13.00 0.28 -25.20
CA ILE A 3 13.01 1.74 -25.43
C ILE A 3 11.57 2.30 -25.44
N ALA A 4 10.66 1.66 -26.17
CA ALA A 4 9.25 2.09 -26.21
C ALA A 4 8.58 1.99 -24.83
N ALA A 5 8.84 0.90 -24.08
CA ALA A 5 8.39 0.77 -22.70
C ALA A 5 9.01 1.83 -21.80
N SER A 6 10.29 2.19 -21.98
CA SER A 6 10.95 3.23 -21.19
C SER A 6 10.41 4.63 -21.50
N ASN A 7 10.02 4.87 -22.76
CA ASN A 7 9.39 6.13 -23.17
C ASN A 7 7.95 6.26 -22.65
N LEU A 8 7.20 5.15 -22.60
CA LEU A 8 5.82 5.13 -22.11
C LEU A 8 5.72 5.07 -20.57
N PHE A 9 6.66 4.35 -19.94
CA PHE A 9 6.60 4.00 -18.53
C PHE A 9 7.83 4.45 -17.72
N GLY A 10 8.58 5.43 -18.22
CA GLY A 10 9.79 5.93 -17.54
C GLY A 10 10.96 4.94 -17.56
N LYS A 11 12.12 5.35 -17.01
CA LYS A 11 13.32 4.50 -17.00
C LYS A 11 13.13 3.34 -16.02
N PRO A 12 13.03 2.07 -16.47
CA PRO A 12 12.73 0.94 -15.60
C PRO A 12 13.81 0.67 -14.55
N ASP A 13 15.05 1.06 -14.85
CA ASP A 13 16.24 0.92 -14.01
C ASP A 13 16.32 2.00 -12.91
N ASP A 14 15.52 3.06 -13.01
CA ASP A 14 15.44 4.11 -12.00
C ASP A 14 14.13 4.02 -11.22
N LEU A 15 14.22 3.49 -10.00
CA LEU A 15 13.08 3.31 -9.10
C LEU A 15 12.37 4.64 -8.78
N HIS A 16 13.05 5.79 -8.89
CA HIS A 16 12.47 7.10 -8.63
C HIS A 16 11.59 7.62 -9.78
N HIS A 17 11.76 7.09 -10.99
CA HIS A 17 11.01 7.50 -12.18
C HIS A 17 9.89 6.53 -12.56
N ARG A 18 9.53 5.60 -11.66
CA ARG A 18 8.46 4.64 -11.94
C ARG A 18 7.09 5.30 -11.95
N PRO A 19 6.32 5.15 -13.04
CA PRO A 19 5.01 5.73 -13.17
C PRO A 19 4.03 5.05 -12.23
N ASN A 20 3.10 5.84 -11.69
CA ASN A 20 2.00 5.37 -10.86
C ASN A 20 0.89 4.72 -11.70
N VAL A 21 1.23 3.67 -12.45
CA VAL A 21 0.30 3.02 -13.40
C VAL A 21 -0.94 2.50 -12.69
N PHE A 22 -0.80 1.92 -11.48
CA PHE A 22 -1.96 1.45 -10.72
C PHE A 22 -2.88 2.58 -10.29
N GLY A 23 -2.33 3.70 -9.83
CA GLY A 23 -3.12 4.87 -9.47
C GLY A 23 -3.92 5.39 -10.65
N GLU A 24 -3.27 5.58 -11.80
CA GLU A 24 -3.92 6.07 -13.02
C GLU A 24 -5.01 5.11 -13.53
N LEU A 25 -4.73 3.80 -13.54
CA LEU A 25 -5.74 2.82 -13.93
C LEU A 25 -6.91 2.77 -12.94
N MET A 26 -6.64 2.82 -11.64
CA MET A 26 -7.70 2.86 -10.63
C MET A 26 -8.56 4.11 -10.76
N ARG A 27 -7.94 5.27 -11.00
CA ARG A 27 -8.65 6.54 -11.21
C ARG A 27 -9.62 6.48 -12.40
N LEU A 28 -9.27 5.74 -13.45
CA LEU A 28 -10.12 5.54 -14.63
C LEU A 28 -11.18 4.45 -14.44
N LEU A 29 -10.87 3.37 -13.71
CA LEU A 29 -11.68 2.15 -13.68
C LEU A 29 -12.55 2.02 -12.42
N ILE A 30 -12.22 2.73 -11.35
CA ILE A 30 -12.83 2.54 -10.04
C ILE A 30 -13.34 3.88 -9.53
N PHE A 31 -14.66 3.97 -9.38
CA PHE A 31 -15.35 5.12 -8.80
C PHE A 31 -16.32 4.64 -7.71
N PRO A 32 -16.54 5.45 -6.66
CA PRO A 32 -17.51 5.10 -5.63
C PRO A 32 -18.92 5.13 -6.22
N SER A 33 -19.76 4.16 -5.85
CA SER A 33 -21.20 4.27 -6.10
C SER A 33 -21.80 5.43 -5.30
N GLU A 34 -22.98 5.92 -5.69
CA GLU A 34 -23.64 7.06 -5.03
C GLU A 34 -23.74 6.89 -3.51
N ASN A 35 -24.08 5.68 -3.06
CA ASN A 35 -24.20 5.33 -1.64
C ASN A 35 -22.86 5.41 -0.90
N ILE A 36 -21.77 4.94 -1.53
CA ILE A 36 -20.42 5.03 -0.96
C ILE A 36 -19.96 6.49 -0.97
N GLN A 37 -20.23 7.23 -2.05
CA GLN A 37 -19.89 8.64 -2.16
C GLN A 37 -20.61 9.48 -1.11
N HIS A 38 -21.88 9.17 -0.82
CA HIS A 38 -22.64 9.78 0.27
C HIS A 38 -22.00 9.51 1.64
N ALA A 39 -21.55 8.28 1.91
CA ALA A 39 -20.83 7.96 3.15
C ALA A 39 -19.48 8.67 3.26
N VAL A 40 -18.73 8.77 2.17
CA VAL A 40 -17.48 9.54 2.12
C VAL A 40 -17.74 11.02 2.45
N ASN A 41 -18.73 11.62 1.79
CA ASN A 41 -19.10 13.03 2.04
C ASN A 41 -19.58 13.27 3.48
N TRP A 42 -20.35 12.32 4.03
CA TRP A 42 -20.78 12.35 5.43
C TRP A 42 -19.57 12.32 6.38
N ALA A 43 -18.58 11.48 6.11
CA ALA A 43 -17.37 11.36 6.93
C ALA A 43 -16.51 12.64 6.90
N LEU A 44 -16.51 13.34 5.76
CA LEU A 44 -15.81 14.63 5.60
C LEU A 44 -16.49 15.78 6.34
N ARG A 45 -17.74 15.62 6.78
CA ARG A 45 -18.55 16.63 7.48
C ARG A 45 -18.64 17.95 6.71
N SER A 46 -18.76 17.87 5.37
CA SER A 46 -18.71 19.02 4.45
C SER A 46 -17.41 19.84 4.51
N GLY A 47 -16.35 19.33 5.13
CA GLY A 47 -15.03 19.93 5.11
C GLY A 47 -14.26 19.61 3.83
N ALA A 48 -13.04 20.15 3.73
CA ALA A 48 -12.08 19.84 2.67
C ALA A 48 -11.67 18.34 2.62
N ASP A 49 -10.80 17.98 1.70
CA ASP A 49 -10.17 16.66 1.73
C ASP A 49 -9.03 16.59 2.78
N PRO A 50 -8.68 15.38 3.28
CA PRO A 50 -7.63 15.23 4.28
C PRO A 50 -6.24 15.55 3.69
N ASP A 51 -5.35 16.10 4.51
CA ASP A 51 -3.95 16.35 4.12
C ASP A 51 -3.13 15.05 4.14
N ILE A 52 -3.38 14.20 5.14
CA ILE A 52 -2.65 12.95 5.38
C ILE A 52 -3.64 11.82 5.66
N ALA A 53 -3.40 10.64 5.11
CA ALA A 53 -4.07 9.41 5.52
C ALA A 53 -3.14 8.54 6.36
N LEU A 54 -3.60 8.13 7.54
CA LEU A 54 -2.96 7.12 8.38
C LEU A 54 -3.75 5.81 8.27
N HIS A 55 -3.14 4.79 7.69
CA HIS A 55 -3.66 3.43 7.73
C HIS A 55 -2.88 2.57 8.74
N MET A 56 -3.58 2.10 9.77
CA MET A 56 -3.03 1.26 10.83
C MET A 56 -3.48 -0.20 10.68
N ARG A 57 -2.54 -1.10 10.37
CA ARG A 57 -2.80 -2.55 10.37
C ARG A 57 -2.36 -3.18 11.68
N MET A 58 -3.31 -3.40 12.57
CA MET A 58 -3.09 -3.78 13.95
C MET A 58 -3.36 -5.25 14.23
N LEU A 59 -4.09 -5.95 13.36
CA LEU A 59 -4.42 -7.38 13.52
C LEU A 59 -5.06 -7.64 14.90
N MET A 60 -6.02 -6.79 15.28
CA MET A 60 -6.69 -6.80 16.59
C MET A 60 -5.79 -6.52 17.81
N ASN A 61 -4.53 -6.15 17.59
CA ASN A 61 -3.60 -5.77 18.66
C ASN A 61 -3.72 -4.27 19.01
N ARG A 62 -3.16 -3.85 20.15
CA ARG A 62 -3.08 -2.45 20.62
C ARG A 62 -1.64 -2.04 20.96
N SER A 63 -0.71 -2.34 20.05
CA SER A 63 0.71 -2.07 20.25
C SER A 63 1.01 -0.57 20.39
N ILE A 64 1.31 -0.13 21.61
CA ILE A 64 1.72 1.26 21.90
C ILE A 64 2.92 1.66 21.06
N ARG A 65 3.89 0.75 20.88
CA ARG A 65 5.09 1.00 20.06
C ARG A 65 4.75 1.31 18.61
N ALA A 66 3.71 0.68 18.06
CA ALA A 66 3.27 0.90 16.68
C ALA A 66 2.59 2.27 16.55
N VAL A 67 1.74 2.63 17.52
CA VAL A 67 1.10 3.95 17.60
C VAL A 67 2.16 5.05 17.67
N GLN A 68 3.14 4.90 18.57
CA GLN A 68 4.21 5.88 18.72
C GLN A 68 5.09 6.02 17.46
N ALA A 69 5.36 4.91 16.76
CA ALA A 69 6.06 4.96 15.47
C ALA A 69 5.24 5.70 14.40
N ALA A 70 3.94 5.41 14.31
CA ALA A 70 3.04 6.11 13.39
C ALA A 70 2.95 7.60 13.69
N PHE A 71 2.81 7.99 14.96
CA PHE A 71 2.74 9.39 15.38
C PHE A 71 4.03 10.14 15.08
N SER A 72 5.18 9.51 15.32
CA SER A 72 6.48 10.09 14.96
C SER A 72 6.58 10.32 13.46
N CYS A 73 6.05 9.40 12.64
CA CYS A 73 6.03 9.54 11.19
C CYS A 73 5.07 10.65 10.74
N ILE A 74 3.88 10.75 11.34
CA ILE A 74 2.92 11.84 11.11
C ILE A 74 3.54 13.19 11.41
N ARG A 75 4.17 13.36 12.58
CA ARG A 75 4.78 14.65 12.95
C ARG A 75 5.84 15.08 11.94
N LYS A 76 6.71 14.15 11.54
CA LYS A 76 7.71 14.38 10.50
C LYS A 76 7.06 14.78 9.17
N SER A 77 5.95 14.14 8.79
CA SER A 77 5.20 14.51 7.60
C SER A 77 4.62 15.91 7.72
N VAL A 78 3.89 16.21 8.80
CA VAL A 78 3.29 17.55 9.03
C VAL A 78 4.35 18.66 8.99
N GLU A 79 5.50 18.46 9.67
CA GLU A 79 6.63 19.38 9.63
C GLU A 79 7.14 19.61 8.19
N SER A 80 7.17 18.57 7.37
CA SER A 80 7.62 18.67 5.97
C SER A 80 6.62 19.39 5.06
N LEU A 81 5.32 19.36 5.39
CA LEU A 81 4.26 19.97 4.56
C LEU A 81 4.12 21.47 4.76
N LYS A 82 4.67 22.03 5.85
CA LYS A 82 4.60 23.47 6.17
C LYS A 82 3.18 24.06 6.06
N LEU A 83 2.18 23.28 6.48
CA LEU A 83 0.77 23.70 6.41
C LEU A 83 0.52 24.89 7.34
N ILE A 84 -0.24 25.86 6.84
CA ILE A 84 -0.58 27.10 7.57
C ILE A 84 -1.69 26.82 8.61
N SER A 85 -2.59 25.89 8.30
CA SER A 85 -3.68 25.46 9.17
C SER A 85 -3.39 24.13 9.85
N LYS A 86 -4.18 23.82 10.88
CA LYS A 86 -4.17 22.51 11.53
C LYS A 86 -4.43 21.41 10.49
N PRO A 87 -3.53 20.41 10.35
CA PRO A 87 -3.66 19.38 9.32
C PRO A 87 -4.85 18.47 9.59
N ARG A 88 -5.52 18.03 8.52
CA ARG A 88 -6.62 17.07 8.59
C ARG A 88 -6.10 15.67 8.31
N ILE A 89 -6.30 14.74 9.23
CA ILE A 89 -5.77 13.38 9.16
C ILE A 89 -6.92 12.38 9.17
N ILE A 90 -7.06 11.61 8.10
CA ILE A 90 -7.97 10.46 8.08
C ILE A 90 -7.30 9.25 8.71
N LEU A 91 -7.93 8.68 9.74
CA LEU A 91 -7.48 7.49 10.45
C LEU A 91 -8.31 6.26 10.05
N VAL A 92 -7.65 5.32 9.39
CA VAL A 92 -8.21 4.00 9.01
C VAL A 92 -7.48 2.91 9.78
N SER A 93 -8.23 1.98 10.38
CA SER A 93 -7.65 0.87 11.15
C SER A 93 -8.56 -0.35 11.11
N ASP A 94 -7.95 -1.54 11.06
CA ASP A 94 -8.66 -2.81 11.24
C ASP A 94 -9.07 -3.06 12.71
N ASN A 95 -8.69 -2.18 13.64
CA ASN A 95 -9.07 -2.21 15.05
C ASN A 95 -9.84 -0.93 15.44
N PRO A 96 -11.18 -0.95 15.47
CA PRO A 96 -12.00 0.22 15.81
C PRO A 96 -11.79 0.75 17.23
N SER A 97 -11.41 -0.11 18.18
CA SER A 97 -11.13 0.33 19.54
C SER A 97 -9.88 1.20 19.61
N LEU A 98 -8.86 0.87 18.81
CA LEU A 98 -7.66 1.68 18.73
C LEU A 98 -7.95 3.08 18.20
N VAL A 99 -8.85 3.21 17.21
CA VAL A 99 -9.22 4.51 16.65
C VAL A 99 -9.72 5.45 17.74
N ARG A 100 -10.59 4.95 18.63
CA ARG A 100 -11.11 5.73 19.77
C ARG A 100 -10.01 6.07 20.78
N ASP A 101 -9.08 5.15 21.01
CA ASP A 101 -8.00 5.32 21.98
C ASP A 101 -6.99 6.40 21.51
N ILE A 102 -6.68 6.47 20.21
CA ILE A 102 -5.60 7.34 19.68
C ILE A 102 -6.08 8.64 19.05
N ALA A 103 -7.36 8.73 18.65
CA ALA A 103 -7.91 9.94 18.04
C ALA A 103 -7.78 11.18 18.95
N PRO A 104 -7.99 11.12 20.28
CA PRO A 104 -7.79 12.27 21.16
C PRO A 104 -6.37 12.84 21.13
N ASP A 105 -5.35 11.98 21.11
CA ASP A 105 -3.95 12.41 21.09
C ASP A 105 -3.56 13.03 19.74
N LEU A 106 -4.04 12.46 18.63
CA LEU A 106 -3.89 13.07 17.31
C LEU A 106 -4.62 14.41 17.22
N ASN A 107 -5.80 14.51 17.85
CA ASN A 107 -6.61 15.72 17.88
C ASN A 107 -5.93 16.91 18.56
N GLN A 108 -4.87 16.68 19.34
CA GLN A 108 -4.08 17.76 19.95
C GLN A 108 -3.39 18.63 18.89
N PHE A 109 -2.97 18.04 17.76
CA PHE A 109 -2.19 18.75 16.73
C PHE A 109 -2.73 18.59 15.30
N ALA A 110 -3.77 17.77 15.09
CA ALA A 110 -4.44 17.56 13.81
C ALA A 110 -5.96 17.49 13.97
N GLU A 111 -6.75 17.72 12.93
CA GLU A 111 -8.18 17.36 12.92
C GLU A 111 -8.30 15.91 12.47
N VAL A 112 -8.78 15.02 13.34
CA VAL A 112 -8.92 13.61 12.99
C VAL A 112 -10.27 13.33 12.35
N LEU A 113 -10.22 12.80 11.13
CA LEU A 113 -11.35 12.23 10.44
C LEU A 113 -11.34 10.71 10.62
N HIS A 114 -12.51 10.12 10.77
CA HIS A 114 -12.73 8.69 10.79
C HIS A 114 -14.17 8.40 10.38
N PHE A 115 -14.37 7.34 9.59
CA PHE A 115 -15.71 6.92 9.23
C PHE A 115 -16.28 5.98 10.29
N ASP A 116 -17.22 6.50 11.10
CA ASP A 116 -17.95 5.70 12.06
C ASP A 116 -19.20 5.08 11.43
N PHE A 117 -19.02 3.85 10.93
CA PHE A 117 -20.10 3.11 10.27
C PHE A 117 -21.30 2.82 11.19
N LYS A 118 -21.14 2.82 12.53
CA LYS A 118 -22.24 2.56 13.46
C LYS A 118 -23.18 3.74 13.59
N HIS A 119 -22.66 4.96 13.41
CA HIS A 119 -23.43 6.20 13.48
C HIS A 119 -23.89 6.69 12.11
N PHE A 120 -23.44 6.05 11.03
CA PHE A 120 -23.87 6.37 9.68
C PHE A 120 -25.28 5.81 9.41
N LYS A 121 -26.24 6.72 9.17
CA LYS A 121 -27.66 6.39 8.96
C LYS A 121 -28.02 6.03 7.49
N GLY A 122 -27.05 5.98 6.59
CA GLY A 122 -27.33 5.69 5.17
C GLY A 122 -27.53 4.21 4.88
N ASN A 123 -28.47 3.90 3.99
CA ASN A 123 -28.81 2.52 3.62
C ASN A 123 -27.85 1.99 2.54
N ILE A 124 -26.68 1.49 2.94
CA ILE A 124 -25.69 0.91 2.00
C ILE A 124 -25.89 -0.59 1.86
N SER A 125 -26.36 -1.26 2.91
CA SER A 125 -26.74 -2.67 2.88
C SER A 125 -28.19 -2.81 2.43
N GLY A 126 -28.43 -2.82 1.12
CA GLY A 126 -29.74 -3.21 0.60
C GLY A 126 -30.10 -4.61 1.10
N ASN A 127 -31.16 -4.70 1.91
CA ASN A 127 -31.94 -5.87 2.33
C ASN A 127 -31.34 -7.28 2.13
N SER A 128 -30.09 -7.47 2.52
CA SER A 128 -29.40 -8.75 2.43
C SER A 128 -28.80 -9.01 3.79
N ASN A 129 -29.27 -10.10 4.40
CA ASN A 129 -28.61 -10.78 5.50
C ASN A 129 -27.20 -11.17 5.03
N PHE A 130 -26.28 -10.21 5.02
CA PHE A 130 -24.86 -10.50 4.87
C PHE A 130 -24.47 -11.22 6.15
N HIS A 131 -24.57 -12.54 6.11
CA HIS A 131 -23.91 -13.42 7.06
C HIS A 131 -22.51 -12.84 7.27
N THR A 132 -22.21 -12.38 8.47
CA THR A 132 -20.86 -12.00 8.86
C THR A 132 -20.02 -13.25 8.67
N VAL A 133 -19.38 -13.35 7.51
CA VAL A 133 -18.54 -14.50 7.18
C VAL A 133 -17.36 -14.42 8.13
N ASP A 134 -17.44 -15.20 9.20
CA ASP A 134 -16.56 -15.16 10.38
C ASP A 134 -15.07 -15.21 10.02
N PHE A 135 -14.76 -15.79 8.86
CA PHE A 135 -13.44 -15.88 8.27
C PHE A 135 -12.69 -14.55 8.10
N ARG A 136 -13.36 -13.39 7.98
CA ARG A 136 -12.71 -12.09 7.72
C ARG A 136 -12.80 -11.06 8.86
N THR A 137 -13.32 -11.43 10.02
CA THR A 137 -13.33 -10.55 11.21
C THR A 137 -11.90 -10.14 11.62
N LYS A 138 -10.90 -10.99 11.34
CA LYS A 138 -9.47 -10.70 11.55
C LYS A 138 -8.89 -9.65 10.59
N ASP A 139 -9.57 -9.37 9.48
CA ASP A 139 -9.08 -8.46 8.45
C ASP A 139 -9.62 -7.05 8.57
N TRP A 140 -10.89 -6.87 8.94
CA TRP A 140 -11.51 -5.53 9.02
C TRP A 140 -12.37 -5.35 10.28
N GLY A 141 -12.13 -6.18 11.31
CA GLY A 141 -12.94 -6.21 12.52
C GLY A 141 -14.38 -6.67 12.23
N THR A 142 -15.31 -6.19 13.05
CA THR A 142 -16.75 -6.49 12.92
C THR A 142 -17.46 -5.61 11.88
N ALA A 143 -16.73 -4.76 11.15
CA ALA A 143 -17.33 -3.84 10.20
C ALA A 143 -17.78 -4.58 8.92
N PRO A 144 -18.94 -4.23 8.34
CA PRO A 144 -19.33 -4.74 7.03
C PRO A 144 -18.28 -4.44 5.95
N ARG A 145 -18.18 -5.29 4.93
CA ARG A 145 -17.18 -5.10 3.85
C ARG A 145 -17.27 -3.76 3.15
N TRP A 146 -18.48 -3.19 3.03
CA TRP A 146 -18.66 -1.91 2.36
C TRP A 146 -17.97 -0.74 3.08
N VAL A 147 -17.72 -0.86 4.39
CA VAL A 147 -16.98 0.12 5.19
C VAL A 147 -15.55 0.26 4.65
N ALA A 148 -14.92 -0.85 4.24
CA ALA A 148 -13.59 -0.81 3.66
C ALA A 148 -13.54 0.00 2.35
N PHE A 149 -14.63 0.03 1.56
CA PHE A 149 -14.70 0.89 0.38
C PHE A 149 -14.82 2.37 0.77
N VAL A 150 -15.61 2.70 1.79
CA VAL A 150 -15.69 4.08 2.31
C VAL A 150 -14.33 4.52 2.83
N ASP A 151 -13.68 3.72 3.67
CA ASP A 151 -12.34 3.99 4.18
C ASP A 151 -11.33 4.16 3.03
N PHE A 152 -11.41 3.31 2.00
CA PHE A 152 -10.53 3.37 0.84
C PHE A 152 -10.68 4.68 0.08
N PHE A 153 -11.89 5.04 -0.33
CA PHE A 153 -12.14 6.26 -1.10
C PHE A 153 -11.94 7.54 -0.28
N LEU A 154 -12.25 7.50 1.02
CA LEU A 154 -12.00 8.61 1.93
C LEU A 154 -10.50 8.83 2.14
N ALA A 155 -9.73 7.75 2.36
CA ALA A 155 -8.29 7.83 2.52
C ALA A 155 -7.56 8.19 1.22
N SER A 156 -8.09 7.78 0.06
CA SER A 156 -7.50 8.12 -1.25
C SER A 156 -7.71 9.57 -1.67
N ARG A 157 -8.35 10.38 -0.83
CA ARG A 157 -8.43 11.85 -0.98
C ARG A 157 -7.32 12.57 -0.23
N ALA A 158 -6.39 11.84 0.39
CA ALA A 158 -5.23 12.45 1.04
C ALA A 158 -4.42 13.28 0.02
N LYS A 159 -4.14 14.54 0.36
CA LYS A 159 -3.46 15.46 -0.56
C LYS A 159 -1.96 15.24 -0.65
N HIS A 160 -1.33 14.89 0.46
CA HIS A 160 0.12 14.98 0.54
C HIS A 160 0.81 13.69 0.93
N ALA A 161 0.22 12.91 1.84
CA ALA A 161 0.86 11.70 2.30
C ALA A 161 -0.11 10.60 2.70
N VAL A 162 0.30 9.37 2.44
CA VAL A 162 -0.25 8.17 3.06
C VAL A 162 0.82 7.55 3.95
N ILE A 163 0.45 7.24 5.18
CA ILE A 163 1.32 6.64 6.17
C ILE A 163 0.77 5.27 6.52
N SER A 164 1.58 4.24 6.34
CA SER A 164 1.29 2.90 6.84
C SER A 164 1.96 2.69 8.19
N GLY A 165 1.15 2.41 9.22
CA GLY A 165 1.61 1.97 10.53
C GLY A 165 1.07 0.60 10.87
N ALA A 166 1.82 -0.18 11.65
CA ALA A 166 1.37 -1.51 12.01
C ALA A 166 2.09 -2.14 13.19
N HIS A 167 1.41 -3.09 13.83
CA HIS A 167 2.01 -3.98 14.82
C HIS A 167 2.95 -5.00 14.15
N ARG A 168 2.54 -5.60 13.02
CA ARG A 168 3.35 -6.61 12.32
C ARG A 168 3.51 -6.38 10.82
N ARG A 169 2.59 -5.64 10.18
CA ARG A 169 2.52 -5.56 8.70
C ARG A 169 2.53 -4.14 8.16
N VAL A 170 3.68 -3.67 7.67
CA VAL A 170 3.87 -2.29 7.18
C VAL A 170 3.82 -2.23 5.66
N GLY A 171 3.21 -1.20 5.09
CA GLY A 171 3.06 -1.09 3.63
C GLY A 171 2.09 -2.13 3.06
N THR A 172 0.96 -2.34 3.74
CA THR A 172 -0.07 -3.28 3.28
C THR A 172 -0.59 -2.93 1.90
N THR A 173 -1.11 -3.93 1.16
CA THR A 173 -1.75 -3.70 -0.15
C THR A 173 -2.85 -2.64 -0.07
N PHE A 174 -3.62 -2.58 1.01
CA PHE A 174 -4.60 -1.52 1.22
C PHE A 174 -3.96 -0.12 1.23
N ALA A 175 -2.97 0.11 2.09
CA ALA A 175 -2.30 1.41 2.17
C ALA A 175 -1.60 1.78 0.86
N GLN A 176 -1.06 0.80 0.16
CA GLN A 176 -0.41 0.99 -1.13
C GLN A 176 -1.39 1.40 -2.23
N LEU A 177 -2.56 0.75 -2.31
CA LEU A 177 -3.60 1.11 -3.27
C LEU A 177 -4.19 2.50 -2.95
N VAL A 178 -4.39 2.82 -1.66
CA VAL A 178 -4.78 4.16 -1.22
C VAL A 178 -3.75 5.20 -1.67
N ALA A 179 -2.46 4.95 -1.43
CA ALA A 179 -1.38 5.83 -1.84
C ALA A 179 -1.30 6.01 -3.36
N ALA A 180 -1.49 4.94 -4.12
CA ALA A 180 -1.50 5.00 -5.57
C ALA A 180 -2.67 5.83 -6.10
N LEU A 181 -3.90 5.60 -5.62
CA LEU A 181 -5.05 6.37 -6.05
C LEU A 181 -4.96 7.84 -5.60
N ALA A 182 -4.54 8.10 -4.37
CA ALA A 182 -4.33 9.45 -3.87
C ALA A 182 -3.31 10.22 -4.71
N ALA A 183 -2.14 9.63 -5.00
CA ALA A 183 -1.16 10.26 -5.86
C ALA A 183 -1.71 10.60 -7.25
N ALA A 184 -2.52 9.70 -7.84
CA ALA A 184 -3.13 9.94 -9.14
C ALA A 184 -4.17 11.08 -9.13
N ASN A 185 -4.94 11.20 -8.06
CA ASN A 185 -5.93 12.28 -7.90
C ASN A 185 -5.25 13.65 -7.76
N ASN A 186 -4.11 13.72 -7.05
CA ASN A 186 -3.38 14.99 -6.85
C ASN A 186 -2.67 15.49 -8.11
N LEU A 187 -2.27 14.62 -9.04
CA LEU A 187 -1.64 15.03 -10.32
C LEU A 187 -2.55 15.92 -11.19
N GLU A 188 -3.87 15.81 -11.02
CA GLU A 188 -4.83 16.65 -11.73
C GLU A 188 -4.92 18.05 -11.12
N GLU A 189 -4.84 18.16 -9.80
CA GLU A 189 -4.77 19.43 -9.05
C GLU A 189 -3.43 20.16 -9.27
N GLU A 190 -2.35 19.46 -9.59
CA GLU A 190 -1.03 20.06 -9.87
C GLU A 190 -0.90 20.75 -11.23
N ARG A 191 -1.81 20.48 -12.19
CA ARG A 191 -1.82 21.22 -13.46
C ARG A 191 -2.05 22.73 -13.28
N SER A 192 -2.47 23.16 -12.09
CA SER A 192 -2.64 24.56 -11.69
C SER A 192 -1.63 25.07 -10.65
N SER A 193 -0.74 24.24 -10.08
CA SER A 193 0.36 24.71 -9.22
C SER A 193 1.55 23.74 -9.20
N ALA A 194 2.75 24.27 -9.47
CA ALA A 194 3.98 23.48 -9.47
C ALA A 194 4.40 23.10 -8.04
N GLY A 195 4.23 21.83 -7.67
CA GLY A 195 5.08 21.17 -6.67
C GLY A 195 4.42 20.65 -5.40
N SER A 196 3.70 19.53 -5.48
CA SER A 196 3.45 18.66 -4.32
C SER A 196 3.83 17.20 -4.61
N ASN A 197 5.10 16.86 -4.34
CA ASN A 197 5.54 15.46 -4.38
C ASN A 197 4.76 14.64 -3.34
N PHE A 198 3.67 14.00 -3.76
CA PHE A 198 2.91 13.08 -2.92
C PHE A 198 3.84 11.99 -2.36
N THR A 199 3.70 11.67 -1.07
CA THR A 199 4.58 10.70 -0.41
C THR A 199 3.82 9.52 0.18
N PHE A 200 4.33 8.31 -0.08
CA PHE A 200 3.92 7.14 0.67
C PHE A 200 5.01 6.79 1.69
N LEU A 201 4.63 6.64 2.95
CA LEU A 201 5.55 6.43 4.06
C LEU A 201 5.17 5.16 4.84
N SER A 202 6.17 4.46 5.35
CA SER A 202 5.99 3.33 6.28
C SER A 202 6.66 3.66 7.60
N SER A 203 5.90 3.46 8.68
CA SER A 203 6.37 3.64 10.05
C SER A 203 6.74 2.28 10.66
N PHE A 204 7.94 2.19 11.21
CA PHE A 204 8.51 0.98 11.77
C PHE A 204 8.72 1.15 13.27
N GLN A 205 8.17 0.22 14.04
CA GLN A 205 8.46 0.08 15.46
C GLN A 205 9.69 -0.80 15.70
N SER A 206 10.26 -0.74 16.90
CA SER A 206 11.53 -1.38 17.25
C SER A 206 11.60 -2.88 16.91
N ASN A 207 10.52 -3.65 17.13
CA ASN A 207 10.52 -5.07 16.80
C ASN A 207 10.69 -5.32 15.30
N LEU A 208 10.02 -4.54 14.45
CA LEU A 208 10.13 -4.65 12.99
C LEU A 208 11.53 -4.26 12.50
N LEU A 209 12.16 -3.29 13.16
CA LEU A 209 13.51 -2.88 12.85
C LEU A 209 14.55 -3.94 13.27
N ARG A 210 14.35 -4.59 14.42
CA ARG A 210 15.27 -5.60 14.95
C ARG A 210 15.16 -6.93 14.21
N GLU A 211 13.93 -7.41 14.02
CA GLU A 211 13.63 -8.75 13.49
C GLU A 211 13.62 -8.79 11.96
N GLY A 212 13.63 -7.61 11.31
CA GLY A 212 13.49 -7.48 9.88
C GLY A 212 12.06 -7.77 9.40
N LEU A 213 11.91 -7.84 8.08
CA LEU A 213 10.62 -7.80 7.40
C LEU A 213 10.38 -9.05 6.52
N LYS A 214 11.14 -10.13 6.72
CA LYS A 214 10.97 -11.38 5.95
C LYS A 214 9.56 -11.98 5.99
N ASN A 215 8.81 -11.72 7.07
CA ASN A 215 7.46 -12.25 7.29
C ASN A 215 6.34 -11.34 6.77
N GLN A 216 6.70 -10.29 6.02
CA GLN A 216 5.70 -9.43 5.39
C GLN A 216 5.04 -10.16 4.22
N ILE A 217 3.70 -10.09 4.16
CA ILE A 217 2.87 -10.84 3.20
C ILE A 217 1.95 -9.87 2.48
N GLY A 218 1.78 -10.07 1.18
CA GLY A 218 0.93 -9.26 0.32
C GLY A 218 1.45 -9.29 -1.12
N TRP A 219 0.62 -8.85 -2.05
CA TRP A 219 1.06 -8.69 -3.43
C TRP A 219 2.08 -7.55 -3.51
N GLY A 220 3.25 -7.82 -4.09
CA GLY A 220 4.30 -6.80 -4.29
C GLY A 220 4.87 -6.20 -3.00
N HIS A 221 4.99 -6.96 -1.90
CA HIS A 221 5.38 -6.36 -0.63
C HIS A 221 6.83 -5.84 -0.64
N VAL A 222 7.03 -4.54 -0.88
CA VAL A 222 8.37 -3.91 -1.06
C VAL A 222 9.34 -4.23 0.07
N TRP A 223 8.81 -4.35 1.29
CA TRP A 223 9.64 -4.55 2.47
C TRP A 223 10.05 -5.99 2.74
N ASN A 224 9.44 -7.00 2.11
CA ASN A 224 9.68 -8.40 2.49
C ASN A 224 11.08 -8.92 2.16
N ARG A 225 11.82 -8.19 1.33
CA ARG A 225 13.20 -8.48 0.93
C ARG A 225 14.24 -8.05 1.96
N PHE A 226 13.83 -7.25 2.94
CA PHE A 226 14.71 -6.72 3.97
C PHE A 226 14.63 -7.61 5.22
N ALA A 227 15.32 -8.76 5.18
CA ALA A 227 15.24 -9.80 6.20
C ALA A 227 16.15 -9.57 7.43
N GLY A 228 17.06 -8.59 7.39
CA GLY A 228 18.01 -8.28 8.46
C GLY A 228 17.58 -7.11 9.36
N THR A 229 18.44 -6.76 10.32
CA THR A 229 18.24 -5.56 11.16
C THR A 229 18.27 -4.30 10.28
N LEU A 230 17.22 -3.49 10.38
CA LEU A 230 17.01 -2.30 9.55
C LEU A 230 17.35 -0.99 10.27
N SER A 231 17.54 -1.05 11.59
CA SER A 231 17.88 0.10 12.43
C SER A 231 19.39 0.30 12.51
N CYS A 232 19.81 1.57 12.48
CA CYS A 232 21.09 1.99 13.05
C CYS A 232 21.10 1.78 14.58
N HIS A 233 22.29 1.82 15.20
CA HIS A 233 22.44 1.67 16.64
C HIS A 233 21.53 2.68 17.39
N ASN A 234 20.74 2.20 18.36
CA ASN A 234 19.75 2.98 19.16
C ASN A 234 18.53 3.55 18.41
N GLN A 235 18.30 3.20 17.14
CA GLN A 235 17.10 3.65 16.45
C GLN A 235 15.87 2.79 16.80
N SER A 236 15.00 3.29 17.69
CA SER A 236 13.80 2.56 18.15
C SER A 236 12.58 2.69 17.24
N ARG A 237 12.58 3.69 16.34
CA ARG A 237 11.48 3.98 15.39
C ARG A 237 12.05 4.52 14.08
N GLN A 238 11.36 4.26 12.97
CA GLN A 238 11.73 4.80 11.66
C GLN A 238 10.49 5.20 10.87
N CYS A 239 10.63 6.23 10.05
CA CYS A 239 9.63 6.65 9.06
C CYS A 239 10.36 6.69 7.71
N ALA A 240 10.14 5.68 6.88
CA ALA A 240 10.83 5.54 5.60
C ALA A 240 9.89 5.83 4.44
N ARG A 241 10.45 6.38 3.35
CA ARG A 241 9.75 6.49 2.08
C ARG A 241 9.52 5.10 1.51
N THR A 242 8.30 4.89 1.07
CA THR A 242 7.82 3.64 0.48
C THR A 242 7.46 3.94 -0.96
N PRO A 243 7.96 3.16 -1.94
CA PRO A 243 7.55 3.37 -3.32
C PRO A 243 6.08 2.99 -3.48
N ILE A 244 5.33 3.81 -4.21
CA ILE A 244 3.90 3.59 -4.51
C ILE A 244 3.75 2.27 -5.28
N LEU A 245 4.56 2.09 -6.32
CA LEU A 245 4.70 0.83 -7.04
C LEU A 245 5.93 0.08 -6.50
N PRO A 246 5.76 -1.11 -5.92
CA PRO A 246 6.88 -1.80 -5.32
C PRO A 246 7.79 -2.35 -6.42
N PRO A 247 9.12 -2.28 -6.27
CA PRO A 247 10.01 -2.98 -7.20
C PRO A 247 9.76 -4.49 -7.12
N ALA A 248 9.81 -5.17 -8.25
CA ALA A 248 10.05 -6.59 -8.35
C ALA A 248 11.52 -6.90 -8.03
N TRP A 249 11.84 -8.15 -7.71
CA TRP A 249 13.18 -8.51 -7.22
C TRP A 249 14.25 -8.34 -8.30
N TRP A 250 13.85 -8.40 -9.56
CA TRP A 250 14.72 -8.14 -10.71
C TRP A 250 14.93 -6.65 -11.01
N ASP A 251 14.30 -5.74 -10.27
CA ASP A 251 14.36 -4.29 -10.54
C ASP A 251 15.52 -3.57 -9.85
N GLY A 252 16.33 -4.27 -9.02
CA GLY A 252 17.46 -3.64 -8.36
C GLY A 252 18.52 -4.65 -7.91
N LEU A 253 19.78 -4.19 -7.90
CA LEU A 253 20.98 -5.00 -7.61
C LEU A 253 20.99 -5.69 -6.22
N TRP A 254 20.14 -5.25 -5.28
CA TRP A 254 20.17 -5.69 -3.88
C TRP A 254 18.86 -6.35 -3.42
N GLN A 255 18.09 -6.91 -4.36
CA GLN A 255 16.78 -7.48 -4.07
C GLN A 255 16.76 -8.97 -4.40
N SER A 256 16.76 -9.81 -3.37
CA SER A 256 16.67 -11.26 -3.55
C SER A 256 15.24 -11.70 -3.84
N PRO A 257 15.03 -12.69 -4.75
CA PRO A 257 13.73 -13.30 -4.93
C PRO A 257 13.30 -14.00 -3.64
N ILE A 258 12.00 -13.96 -3.34
CA ILE A 258 11.43 -14.74 -2.23
C ILE A 258 11.26 -16.21 -2.67
N PRO A 259 11.20 -17.18 -1.74
CA PRO A 259 11.08 -18.61 -2.09
C PRO A 259 9.94 -18.91 -3.06
N ARG A 260 8.81 -18.21 -2.93
CA ARG A 260 7.68 -18.34 -3.88
C ARG A 260 8.07 -18.01 -5.32
N ASP A 261 8.84 -16.94 -5.51
CA ASP A 261 9.26 -16.49 -6.83
C ASP A 261 10.32 -17.44 -7.40
N VAL A 262 11.23 -17.94 -6.55
CA VAL A 262 12.20 -19.01 -6.90
C VAL A 262 11.48 -20.24 -7.42
N ASN A 263 10.54 -20.80 -6.65
CA ASN A 263 9.79 -21.99 -7.05
C ASN A 263 9.02 -21.77 -8.37
N ARG A 264 8.50 -20.54 -8.58
CA ARG A 264 7.81 -20.21 -9.82
C ARG A 264 8.76 -20.12 -11.01
N MET A 265 9.96 -19.57 -10.83
CA MET A 265 11.01 -19.54 -11.85
C MET A 265 11.47 -20.95 -12.22
N GLU A 266 11.69 -21.82 -11.24
CA GLU A 266 12.08 -23.22 -11.45
C GLU A 266 11.03 -23.97 -12.28
N ALA A 267 9.72 -23.70 -12.05
CA ALA A 267 8.64 -24.27 -12.86
C ALA A 267 8.69 -23.86 -14.35
N TYR A 268 9.39 -22.77 -14.68
CA TYR A 268 9.68 -22.31 -16.04
C TYR A 268 11.11 -22.64 -16.51
N GLY A 269 11.84 -23.48 -15.77
CA GLY A 269 13.19 -23.94 -16.12
C GLY A 269 14.31 -23.00 -15.67
N ILE A 270 13.99 -21.90 -14.99
CA ILE A 270 14.97 -20.92 -14.51
C ILE A 270 15.41 -21.32 -13.10
N HIS A 271 16.61 -21.88 -12.98
CA HIS A 271 17.21 -22.27 -11.71
C HIS A 271 18.25 -21.21 -11.30
N LEU A 272 18.04 -20.57 -10.16
CA LEU A 272 18.95 -19.53 -9.66
C LEU A 272 20.08 -20.13 -8.83
N SER A 273 21.31 -19.67 -9.08
CA SER A 273 22.47 -19.93 -8.24
C SER A 273 22.37 -19.15 -6.92
N GLY A 274 23.27 -19.45 -5.97
CA GLY A 274 23.40 -18.68 -4.73
C GLY A 274 23.74 -17.19 -4.93
N PHE A 275 24.21 -16.82 -6.13
CA PHE A 275 24.49 -15.44 -6.53
C PHE A 275 23.36 -14.80 -7.36
N GLY A 276 22.23 -15.49 -7.54
CA GLY A 276 21.09 -14.98 -8.32
C GLY A 276 21.28 -15.02 -9.84
N THR A 277 22.27 -15.77 -10.34
CA THR A 277 22.47 -16.02 -11.78
C THR A 277 21.75 -17.30 -12.22
N PHE A 278 21.50 -17.49 -13.52
CA PHE A 278 20.94 -18.75 -14.06
C PHE A 278 21.74 -19.20 -15.29
N ASP A 279 21.63 -20.48 -15.65
CA ASP A 279 22.29 -21.07 -16.83
C ASP A 279 21.37 -21.00 -18.06
N ASP A 280 21.75 -20.19 -19.05
CA ASP A 280 21.05 -20.06 -20.32
C ASP A 280 20.95 -21.38 -21.09
N ASN A 281 21.97 -22.26 -21.03
CA ASN A 281 21.94 -23.55 -21.73
C ASN A 281 20.90 -24.48 -21.12
N GLN A 282 20.80 -24.51 -19.80
CA GLN A 282 19.79 -25.28 -19.08
C GLN A 282 18.38 -24.79 -19.44
N LEU A 283 18.18 -23.47 -19.49
CA LEU A 283 16.90 -22.87 -19.89
C LEU A 283 16.56 -23.21 -21.35
N HIS A 284 17.53 -23.14 -22.27
CA HIS A 284 17.35 -23.50 -23.67
C HIS A 284 16.94 -24.97 -23.85
N SER A 285 17.58 -25.88 -23.10
CA SER A 285 17.23 -27.30 -23.08
C SER A 285 15.78 -27.51 -22.57
N PHE A 286 15.43 -26.86 -21.46
CA PHE A 286 14.08 -26.90 -20.90
C PHE A 286 13.02 -26.39 -21.89
N CYS A 287 13.25 -25.26 -22.55
CA CYS A 287 12.32 -24.74 -23.56
C CYS A 287 12.18 -25.67 -24.77
N SER A 288 13.28 -26.29 -25.21
CA SER A 288 13.29 -27.18 -26.38
C SER A 288 12.50 -28.47 -26.13
N THR A 289 12.55 -29.03 -24.92
CA THR A 289 11.76 -30.21 -24.54
C THR A 289 10.25 -29.96 -24.50
N ARG A 290 9.82 -28.70 -24.34
CA ARG A 290 8.39 -28.31 -24.31
C ARG A 290 7.83 -27.84 -25.65
N LYS A 291 8.65 -27.72 -26.69
CA LYS A 291 8.15 -27.43 -28.04
C LYS A 291 7.30 -28.61 -28.50
N LYS A 292 6.00 -28.40 -28.70
CA LYS A 292 5.17 -29.36 -29.44
C LYS A 292 5.75 -29.44 -30.86
N PRO A 293 6.11 -30.62 -31.37
CA PRO A 293 6.48 -30.76 -32.76
C PRO A 293 5.28 -30.35 -33.61
N VAL A 294 5.46 -29.34 -34.47
CA VAL A 294 4.47 -29.00 -35.49
C VAL A 294 4.54 -30.12 -36.52
N LEU A 295 3.52 -30.97 -36.56
CA LEU A 295 3.37 -31.98 -37.59
C LEU A 295 2.94 -31.28 -38.88
N THR A 296 3.90 -31.01 -39.76
CA THR A 296 3.62 -30.56 -41.11
C THR A 296 3.21 -31.78 -41.92
N ILE A 297 1.91 -31.94 -42.19
CA ILE A 297 1.41 -32.98 -43.09
C ILE A 297 1.41 -32.39 -44.50
N PRO A 298 2.24 -32.90 -45.44
CA PRO A 298 2.13 -32.51 -46.83
C PRO A 298 0.80 -33.04 -47.39
N LEU A 299 -0.02 -32.13 -47.91
CA LEU A 299 -1.22 -32.48 -48.66
C LEU A 299 -0.76 -32.94 -50.05
N ILE A 300 -1.05 -34.20 -50.39
CA ILE A 300 -0.86 -34.79 -51.72
C ILE A 300 -2.15 -34.56 -52.52
#